data_AF-A0AAN6ZTF2-F1
#
_entry.id   AF-A0AAN6ZTF2-F1
#
_cell.length_a   1.000
_cell.length_b   1.000
_cell.length_c   1.000
_cell.angle_alpha   90.00
_cell.angle_beta   90.00
_cell.angle_gamma   90.00
#
_symmetry.space_group_name_H-M   'P 1'
#
loop_
_entity.id
_entity.type
_entity.pdbx_description
1 polymer ?
#
loop_
_entity_poly.entity_id
_entity_poly.type
_entity_poly.pdbx_seq_one_letter_code
_entity_poly.pdbx_strand_id
1 'polypeptide(L)'
;MAADSHLPGILRLDPDIRHRIYLHVGLGQRQLYAGTAPAVYDLGGPSSFELVDPRPEDDDCGPASFHGLLLSCRTIYVEASALLYSKNWFIVRYQPGRSLGSLRALTPHALASLTNLKVVLNQTSCHAQDSGSGECCGRVWAYDDLEQDKSKEGDPKLLQGCFPGHEYRHDPALDGSTPHIMPRKLELSLVCDVRHREVQIAKLVLDGLYLLPPLKDCHLQHIAQEAVLRARGIIASSEPLTSPGPLNSPPRPLNLPREIRLRILDKEVTWHRRWELIPAVPCYNPDGPGFCAPECGRACEFSRCWQTPWPSQPSIGCFCRRRHAAFSSRCKCWAPPTPLFLVCPTLYMEANLVFYSKNRFIVVDSPRSNPWAWWEHNDYPHESFAASQFLRHVVPQHCLGHLRFLELTFSPFTHLARPRDEHPALRDWDRTIDWLQDKLNLRVLTLRLVVAGNPDPGRGPGGSYEMTRDQGKEVLATYNRILLPLQLLGNTATGGGLARFHAVLPWPWKWTRRARNRLGKEGGLDWLESKDRELKRRAEKFVMGDRYESVSVAAVEPQMGVWWWGRPSC
;
A
#
# COMPACT_ATOMS: atom_id res chain seq x y z
N MET A 1 -36.02 -35.96 35.19
CA MET A 1 -36.57 -34.83 34.42
C MET A 1 -37.38 -33.85 35.29
N ALA A 2 -36.98 -33.57 36.54
CA ALA A 2 -37.72 -32.65 37.42
C ALA A 2 -36.79 -31.83 38.33
N ALA A 3 -35.81 -31.13 37.74
CA ALA A 3 -34.91 -30.22 38.47
C ALA A 3 -34.80 -28.80 37.88
N ASP A 4 -35.36 -28.53 36.68
CA ASP A 4 -35.18 -27.24 35.99
C ASP A 4 -36.27 -26.18 36.23
N SER A 5 -37.30 -26.47 37.03
CA SER A 5 -38.45 -25.54 37.22
C SER A 5 -38.15 -24.28 38.06
N HIS A 6 -36.92 -24.11 38.57
CA HIS A 6 -36.60 -23.04 39.53
C HIS A 6 -35.58 -22.00 39.05
N LEU A 7 -35.01 -22.10 37.84
CA LEU A 7 -34.13 -21.03 37.34
C LEU A 7 -34.95 -19.73 37.14
N PRO A 8 -34.50 -18.54 37.59
CA PRO A 8 -35.26 -17.30 37.42
C PRO A 8 -35.02 -16.63 36.06
N GLY A 9 -36.09 -16.04 35.49
CA GLY A 9 -36.00 -15.10 34.36
C GLY A 9 -35.30 -15.67 33.11
N ILE A 10 -34.33 -14.91 32.59
CA ILE A 10 -33.58 -15.24 31.36
C ILE A 10 -32.84 -16.59 31.44
N LEU A 11 -32.49 -17.06 32.64
CA LEU A 11 -31.81 -18.35 32.82
C LEU A 11 -32.69 -19.56 32.49
N ARG A 12 -34.02 -19.39 32.41
CA ARG A 12 -34.96 -20.43 31.93
C ARG A 12 -34.87 -20.67 30.43
N LEU A 13 -34.36 -19.69 29.68
CA LEU A 13 -34.25 -19.79 28.24
C LEU A 13 -33.09 -20.71 27.88
N ASP A 14 -33.19 -21.39 26.74
CA ASP A 14 -32.09 -22.18 26.19
C ASP A 14 -30.83 -21.30 25.96
N PRO A 15 -29.59 -21.81 26.18
CA PRO A 15 -28.38 -21.06 25.92
C PRO A 15 -28.30 -20.40 24.54
N ASP A 16 -28.84 -21.03 23.49
CA ASP A 16 -28.85 -20.45 22.14
C ASP A 16 -29.80 -19.24 22.04
N ILE A 17 -30.93 -19.27 22.76
CA ILE A 17 -31.86 -18.14 22.84
C ILE A 17 -31.20 -16.99 23.61
N ARG A 18 -30.53 -17.28 24.74
CA ARG A 18 -29.77 -16.26 25.49
C ARG A 18 -28.68 -15.64 24.62
N HIS A 19 -27.95 -16.45 23.87
CA HIS A 19 -26.93 -15.97 22.93
C HIS A 19 -27.50 -15.01 21.88
N ARG A 20 -28.68 -15.31 21.32
CA ARG A 20 -29.36 -14.41 20.38
C ARG A 20 -29.79 -13.11 21.05
N ILE A 21 -30.28 -13.16 22.30
CA ILE A 21 -30.58 -11.95 23.08
C ILE A 21 -29.33 -11.11 23.28
N TYR A 22 -28.19 -11.73 23.61
CA TYR A 22 -26.92 -11.03 23.76
C TYR A 22 -26.49 -10.32 22.47
N LEU A 23 -26.57 -11.01 21.33
CA LEU A 23 -26.30 -10.39 20.02
C LEU A 23 -27.27 -9.25 19.72
N HIS A 24 -28.56 -9.41 20.05
CA HIS A 24 -29.58 -8.40 19.83
C HIS A 24 -29.34 -7.12 20.66
N VAL A 25 -28.84 -7.24 21.90
CA VAL A 25 -28.46 -6.08 22.72
C VAL A 25 -27.08 -5.49 22.33
N GLY A 26 -26.49 -5.95 21.22
CA GLY A 26 -25.23 -5.43 20.67
C GLY A 26 -23.97 -6.10 21.22
N LEU A 27 -24.09 -7.19 21.98
CA LEU A 27 -22.94 -7.92 22.53
C LEU A 27 -22.32 -8.82 21.46
N GLY A 28 -21.47 -8.26 20.59
CA GLY A 28 -20.69 -9.04 19.62
C GLY A 28 -20.63 -8.49 18.20
N GLN A 29 -21.61 -7.70 17.78
CA GLN A 29 -21.68 -7.15 16.44
C GLN A 29 -22.40 -5.80 16.47
N ARG A 30 -21.91 -4.85 15.68
CA ARG A 30 -22.60 -3.60 15.39
C ARG A 30 -23.15 -3.69 13.97
N GLN A 31 -24.44 -3.41 13.81
CA GLN A 31 -25.06 -3.32 12.51
C GLN A 31 -24.66 -1.97 11.90
N LEU A 32 -23.93 -2.02 10.78
CA LEU A 32 -23.56 -0.86 9.98
C LEU A 32 -24.35 -0.89 8.68
N TYR A 33 -24.45 0.25 7.99
CA TYR A 33 -25.12 0.36 6.68
C TYR A 33 -24.62 -0.67 5.65
N ALA A 34 -23.39 -1.15 5.77
CA ALA A 34 -22.77 -2.13 4.88
C ALA A 34 -22.77 -3.59 5.41
N GLY A 35 -23.42 -3.88 6.54
CA GLY A 35 -23.50 -5.21 7.14
C GLY A 35 -23.11 -5.24 8.62
N THR A 36 -22.99 -6.45 9.19
CA THR A 36 -22.56 -6.66 10.58
C THR A 36 -21.04 -6.62 10.69
N ALA A 37 -20.50 -5.81 11.60
CA ALA A 37 -19.07 -5.78 11.87
C ALA A 37 -18.79 -5.90 13.39
N PRO A 38 -17.64 -6.46 13.82
CA PRO A 38 -17.25 -6.52 15.22
C PRO A 38 -17.25 -5.14 15.90
N ALA A 39 -17.69 -5.01 17.14
CA ALA A 39 -17.48 -3.76 17.87
C ALA A 39 -16.00 -3.59 18.24
N VAL A 40 -15.57 -2.34 18.42
CA VAL A 40 -14.20 -1.97 18.83
C VAL A 40 -14.27 -1.28 20.19
N TYR A 41 -13.54 -1.80 21.17
CA TYR A 41 -13.49 -1.28 22.53
C TYR A 41 -12.07 -0.78 22.87
N ASP A 42 -11.96 0.44 23.39
CA ASP A 42 -10.69 0.98 23.91
C ASP A 42 -10.63 0.75 25.43
N LEU A 43 -9.78 -0.19 25.84
CA LEU A 43 -9.59 -0.60 27.23
C LEU A 43 -8.66 0.40 27.94
N GLY A 44 -9.25 1.36 28.64
CA GLY A 44 -8.53 2.35 29.46
C GLY A 44 -8.29 3.70 28.78
N GLY A 45 -8.70 3.85 27.52
CA GLY A 45 -8.84 5.16 26.90
C GLY A 45 -9.93 6.00 27.58
N PRO A 46 -9.91 7.34 27.42
CA PRO A 46 -11.09 8.16 27.71
C PRO A 46 -12.28 7.53 26.97
N SER A 47 -13.40 7.37 27.67
CA SER A 47 -14.62 6.76 27.13
C SER A 47 -14.86 7.24 25.70
N SER A 48 -14.69 6.33 24.74
CA SER A 48 -14.47 6.56 23.31
C SER A 48 -15.69 7.07 22.53
N PHE A 49 -16.59 7.78 23.21
CA PHE A 49 -17.86 8.24 22.68
C PHE A 49 -17.83 9.62 22.04
N GLU A 50 -16.78 10.41 22.22
CA GLU A 50 -16.73 11.77 21.65
C GLU A 50 -16.29 11.82 20.18
N LEU A 51 -15.86 10.72 19.56
CA LEU A 51 -15.28 10.73 18.21
C LEU A 51 -16.27 10.48 17.07
N VAL A 52 -17.53 10.18 17.37
CA VAL A 52 -18.61 10.20 16.37
C VAL A 52 -19.73 10.99 17.00
N ASP A 53 -19.79 12.28 16.67
CA ASP A 53 -20.89 13.18 17.03
C ASP A 53 -22.20 12.42 16.77
N PRO A 54 -22.89 11.93 17.82
CA PRO A 54 -24.14 11.22 17.63
C PRO A 54 -25.08 12.26 17.07
N ARG A 55 -25.45 12.11 15.80
CA ARG A 55 -26.53 12.93 15.26
C ARG A 55 -27.69 12.78 16.23
N PRO A 56 -28.20 13.88 16.82
CA PRO A 56 -29.12 13.84 17.94
C PRO A 56 -30.50 13.24 17.63
N GLU A 57 -30.67 12.65 16.44
CA GLU A 57 -31.93 12.09 15.95
C GLU A 57 -31.94 10.56 15.86
N ASP A 58 -30.80 9.87 15.99
CA ASP A 58 -30.77 8.40 16.11
C ASP A 58 -30.72 8.02 17.59
N ASP A 59 -31.88 8.11 18.23
CA ASP A 59 -32.11 7.73 19.62
C ASP A 59 -31.82 6.22 19.82
N ASP A 60 -31.12 5.92 20.91
CA ASP A 60 -31.35 4.75 21.76
C ASP A 60 -30.62 3.40 21.61
N CYS A 61 -29.36 3.34 21.13
CA CYS A 61 -28.53 2.15 21.39
C CYS A 61 -27.03 2.45 21.57
N GLY A 62 -26.70 3.24 22.59
CA GLY A 62 -25.33 3.34 23.08
C GLY A 62 -24.84 2.02 23.71
N PRO A 63 -23.54 1.66 23.62
CA PRO A 63 -22.89 0.54 24.31
C PRO A 63 -23.15 0.35 25.82
N ALA A 64 -23.90 1.25 26.47
CA ALA A 64 -24.36 1.10 27.84
C ALA A 64 -25.41 -0.03 28.01
N SER A 65 -26.04 -0.50 26.92
CA SER A 65 -27.18 -1.44 26.98
C SER A 65 -26.84 -2.83 27.54
N PHE A 66 -25.59 -3.31 27.44
CA PHE A 66 -25.22 -4.66 27.86
C PHE A 66 -24.45 -4.74 29.18
N HIS A 67 -24.11 -3.60 29.82
CA HIS A 67 -23.35 -3.61 31.09
C HIS A 67 -24.10 -4.37 32.19
N GLY A 68 -25.43 -4.26 32.20
CA GLY A 68 -26.29 -5.03 33.11
C GLY A 68 -26.08 -6.55 32.98
N LEU A 69 -25.81 -7.07 31.78
CA LEU A 69 -25.52 -8.50 31.59
C LEU A 69 -24.21 -8.91 32.25
N LEU A 70 -23.19 -8.08 32.16
CA LEU A 70 -21.89 -8.32 32.80
C LEU A 70 -21.97 -8.20 34.34
N LEU A 71 -22.96 -7.48 34.87
CA LEU A 71 -23.19 -7.33 36.30
C LEU A 71 -24.28 -8.25 36.88
N SER A 72 -24.94 -9.07 36.05
CA SER A 72 -26.11 -9.86 36.46
C SER A 72 -25.75 -11.02 37.41
N CYS A 73 -25.52 -12.22 36.88
CA CYS A 73 -25.14 -13.40 37.67
C CYS A 73 -23.95 -14.12 37.02
N ARG A 74 -23.30 -15.02 37.74
CA ARG A 74 -22.11 -15.74 37.27
C ARG A 74 -22.32 -16.41 35.90
N THR A 75 -23.45 -17.10 35.70
CA THR A 75 -23.76 -17.77 34.42
C THR A 75 -23.85 -16.79 33.26
N ILE A 76 -24.69 -15.75 33.39
CA ILE A 76 -24.83 -14.70 32.37
C ILE A 76 -23.50 -13.99 32.13
N TYR A 77 -22.74 -13.67 33.19
CA TYR A 77 -21.42 -13.06 33.04
C TYR A 77 -20.47 -13.94 32.23
N VAL A 78 -20.39 -15.25 32.53
CA VAL A 78 -19.50 -16.19 31.82
C VAL A 78 -19.87 -16.27 30.34
N GLU A 79 -21.16 -16.36 30.01
CA GLU A 79 -21.65 -16.42 28.63
C GLU A 79 -21.45 -15.09 27.90
N ALA A 80 -21.87 -13.99 28.51
CA ALA A 80 -21.78 -12.64 27.95
C ALA A 80 -20.31 -12.22 27.78
N SER A 81 -19.46 -12.39 28.78
CA SER A 81 -18.03 -12.06 28.65
C SER A 81 -17.35 -12.92 27.59
N ALA A 82 -17.64 -14.23 27.51
CA ALA A 82 -17.11 -15.08 26.45
C ALA A 82 -17.51 -14.56 25.06
N LEU A 83 -18.76 -14.17 24.88
CA LEU A 83 -19.25 -13.60 23.62
C LEU A 83 -18.61 -12.24 23.31
N LEU A 84 -18.55 -11.35 24.31
CA LEU A 84 -17.94 -10.02 24.21
C LEU A 84 -16.47 -10.12 23.77
N TYR A 85 -15.65 -10.93 24.41
CA TYR A 85 -14.22 -11.04 24.10
C TYR A 85 -13.92 -11.87 22.84
N SER A 86 -14.83 -12.78 22.44
CA SER A 86 -14.64 -13.64 21.26
C SER A 86 -15.16 -13.08 19.94
N LYS A 87 -16.04 -12.06 19.97
CA LYS A 87 -16.62 -11.48 18.75
C LYS A 87 -16.15 -10.06 18.46
N ASN A 88 -15.56 -9.37 19.44
CA ASN A 88 -15.18 -7.97 19.31
C ASN A 88 -13.67 -7.76 19.29
N TRP A 89 -13.27 -6.53 18.98
CA TRP A 89 -11.90 -6.06 18.94
C TRP A 89 -11.61 -5.20 20.16
N PHE A 90 -10.48 -5.44 20.79
CA PHE A 90 -10.05 -4.68 21.96
C PHE A 90 -8.76 -3.95 21.64
N ILE A 91 -8.71 -2.67 21.98
CA ILE A 91 -7.53 -1.82 21.84
C ILE A 91 -7.08 -1.47 23.25
N VAL A 92 -5.81 -1.69 23.56
CA VAL A 92 -5.17 -1.24 24.79
C VAL A 92 -4.11 -0.22 24.40
N ARG A 93 -4.21 0.99 24.94
CA ARG A 93 -3.21 2.04 24.75
C ARG A 93 -2.37 2.16 26.00
N TYR A 94 -1.05 2.09 25.84
CA TYR A 94 -0.13 2.38 26.91
C TYR A 94 -0.27 3.85 27.30
N GLN A 95 -0.52 4.08 28.59
CA GLN A 95 -0.53 5.41 29.19
C GLN A 95 0.55 5.45 30.27
N PRO A 96 1.42 6.48 30.28
CA PRO A 96 2.34 6.70 31.40
C PRO A 96 1.56 6.68 32.72
N GLY A 97 1.99 5.88 33.69
CA GLY A 97 1.36 5.75 35.01
C GLY A 97 0.25 4.70 35.12
N ARG A 98 -0.49 4.36 34.05
CA ARG A 98 -1.47 3.26 34.04
C ARG A 98 -0.94 1.98 33.42
N SER A 99 0.18 2.05 32.69
CA SER A 99 0.80 0.92 31.99
C SER A 99 -0.24 0.17 31.13
N LEU A 100 -0.16 -1.15 31.07
CA LEU A 100 -1.18 -2.06 30.51
C LEU A 100 -2.17 -2.53 31.58
N GLY A 101 -2.47 -1.69 32.59
CA GLY A 101 -3.29 -2.05 33.73
C GLY A 101 -4.68 -2.58 33.36
N SER A 102 -5.29 -2.04 32.30
CA SER A 102 -6.58 -2.50 31.78
C SER A 102 -6.54 -3.94 31.24
N LEU A 103 -5.40 -4.37 30.68
CA LEU A 103 -5.20 -5.76 30.25
C LEU A 103 -5.02 -6.68 31.47
N ARG A 104 -4.29 -6.22 32.50
CA ARG A 104 -4.09 -6.95 33.77
C ARG A 104 -5.38 -7.09 34.59
N ALA A 105 -6.33 -6.18 34.41
CA ALA A 105 -7.64 -6.24 35.05
C ALA A 105 -8.59 -7.27 34.41
N LEU A 106 -8.25 -7.84 33.26
CA LEU A 106 -9.06 -8.89 32.64
C LEU A 106 -8.96 -10.19 33.45
N THR A 107 -10.11 -10.84 33.63
CA THR A 107 -10.15 -12.15 34.28
C THR A 107 -9.49 -13.22 33.41
N PRO A 108 -9.01 -14.33 34.00
CA PRO A 108 -8.51 -15.49 33.23
C PRO A 108 -9.46 -15.96 32.13
N HIS A 109 -10.78 -15.96 32.41
CA HIS A 109 -11.81 -16.35 31.46
C HIS A 109 -11.96 -15.37 30.29
N ALA A 110 -11.86 -14.07 30.57
CA ALA A 110 -11.86 -13.03 29.54
C ALA A 110 -10.63 -13.15 28.62
N LEU A 111 -9.44 -13.33 29.20
CA LEU A 111 -8.18 -13.56 28.46
C LEU A 111 -8.26 -14.83 27.60
N ALA A 112 -8.81 -15.92 28.13
CA ALA A 112 -9.03 -17.17 27.39
C ALA A 112 -10.06 -17.02 26.25
N SER A 113 -10.97 -16.06 26.36
CA SER A 113 -12.03 -15.79 25.38
C SER A 113 -11.59 -14.80 24.29
N LEU A 114 -10.53 -14.04 24.53
CA LEU A 114 -10.04 -12.98 23.65
C LEU A 114 -9.61 -13.54 22.29
N THR A 115 -10.13 -12.94 21.22
CA THR A 115 -9.82 -13.35 19.84
C THR A 115 -9.08 -12.29 19.04
N ASN A 116 -9.28 -11.00 19.35
CA ASN A 116 -8.65 -9.89 18.64
C ASN A 116 -8.20 -8.84 19.66
N LEU A 117 -6.90 -8.63 19.76
CA LEU A 117 -6.30 -7.63 20.64
C LEU A 117 -5.32 -6.75 19.87
N LYS A 118 -5.47 -5.44 20.02
CA LYS A 118 -4.50 -4.45 19.58
C LYS A 118 -3.85 -3.82 20.81
N VAL A 119 -2.53 -3.86 20.88
CA VAL A 119 -1.76 -3.16 21.90
C VAL A 119 -0.99 -2.03 21.22
N VAL A 120 -1.17 -0.80 21.71
CA VAL A 120 -0.48 0.40 21.24
C VAL A 120 0.42 0.88 22.35
N LEU A 121 1.71 0.59 22.25
CA LEU A 121 2.71 1.04 23.23
C LEU A 121 3.17 2.46 22.91
N ASN A 122 3.54 2.68 21.66
CA ASN A 122 3.91 3.98 21.12
C ASN A 122 3.55 4.02 19.65
N GLN A 123 2.93 5.12 19.22
CA GLN A 123 2.47 5.32 17.86
C GLN A 123 2.84 6.73 17.44
N THR A 124 4.01 6.86 16.83
CA THR A 124 4.55 8.14 16.32
C THR A 124 4.30 8.28 14.83
N SER A 125 4.05 7.18 14.13
CA SER A 125 3.89 7.18 12.68
C SER A 125 2.42 7.30 12.25
N CYS A 126 2.15 8.33 11.44
CA CYS A 126 1.02 8.50 10.52
C CYS A 126 -0.42 8.57 11.09
N HIS A 127 -0.62 8.68 12.41
CA HIS A 127 -1.92 8.94 13.01
C HIS A 127 -1.86 10.20 13.86
N ALA A 128 -2.28 11.35 13.31
CA ALA A 128 -2.72 12.44 14.15
C ALA A 128 -3.90 11.92 14.98
N GLN A 129 -3.76 11.93 16.31
CA GLN A 129 -4.73 11.36 17.27
C GLN A 129 -6.17 11.83 17.01
N ASP A 130 -6.33 13.02 16.44
CA ASP A 130 -7.62 13.69 16.29
C ASP A 130 -8.33 13.45 14.95
N SER A 131 -7.64 12.88 13.95
CA SER A 131 -8.18 12.94 12.57
C SER A 131 -9.14 11.82 12.19
N GLY A 132 -9.32 10.78 13.01
CA GLY A 132 -10.32 9.69 12.88
C GLY A 132 -10.36 8.89 11.56
N SER A 133 -9.72 9.39 10.50
CA SER A 133 -10.03 9.05 9.12
C SER A 133 -9.34 7.77 8.65
N GLY A 134 -8.41 7.22 9.44
CA GLY A 134 -7.70 5.99 9.07
C GLY A 134 -6.90 6.09 7.76
N GLU A 135 -6.85 7.25 7.09
CA GLU A 135 -6.14 7.48 5.82
C GLU A 135 -4.62 7.65 6.00
N CYS A 136 -4.08 7.02 7.05
CA CYS A 136 -2.68 6.94 7.45
C CYS A 136 -1.72 6.66 6.29
N CYS A 137 -2.19 5.91 5.29
CA CYS A 137 -1.40 5.48 4.14
C CYS A 137 -1.99 5.96 2.79
N GLY A 138 -3.03 6.80 2.80
CA GLY A 138 -3.69 7.31 1.59
C GLY A 138 -3.30 8.73 1.19
N ARG A 139 -2.99 9.59 2.17
CA ARG A 139 -2.73 11.01 1.92
C ARG A 139 -1.27 11.32 1.59
N VAL A 140 -1.09 11.96 0.45
CA VAL A 140 0.20 12.37 -0.17
C VAL A 140 0.90 13.50 0.61
N TRP A 141 0.25 14.08 1.63
CA TRP A 141 0.71 15.25 2.37
C TRP A 141 1.93 15.02 3.30
N ALA A 142 2.32 13.77 3.57
CA ALA A 142 3.36 13.47 4.56
C ALA A 142 4.80 13.89 4.18
N TYR A 143 5.02 14.50 3.01
CA TYR A 143 6.36 14.88 2.56
C TYR A 143 6.57 16.37 2.28
N ASP A 144 5.53 17.21 2.28
CA ASP A 144 5.74 18.67 2.21
C ASP A 144 6.09 19.24 3.60
N ASP A 145 5.92 18.46 4.67
CA ASP A 145 6.33 18.81 6.04
C ASP A 145 7.69 18.24 6.47
N LEU A 146 8.50 17.66 5.56
CA LEU A 146 9.85 17.18 5.90
C LEU A 146 10.83 18.30 6.32
N GLU A 147 10.50 19.57 6.05
CA GLU A 147 11.25 20.72 6.60
C GLU A 147 10.71 21.21 7.95
N GLN A 148 9.60 20.66 8.45
CA GLN A 148 9.16 20.84 9.82
C GLN A 148 9.41 19.57 10.64
N ASP A 149 10.70 19.23 10.79
CA ASP A 149 11.19 18.41 11.89
C ASP A 149 11.13 19.19 13.24
N LYS A 150 10.04 19.94 13.45
CA LYS A 150 9.57 20.26 14.79
C LYS A 150 8.82 19.03 15.25
N SER A 151 9.56 17.98 15.56
CA SER A 151 9.04 16.93 16.45
C SER A 151 8.38 17.67 17.59
N LYS A 152 7.06 17.61 17.70
CA LYS A 152 6.36 18.23 18.83
C LYS A 152 7.04 17.63 20.06
N GLU A 153 7.70 18.47 20.87
CA GLU A 153 8.42 18.05 22.08
C GLU A 153 7.53 17.30 23.09
N GLY A 154 6.23 17.18 22.81
CA GLY A 154 5.25 16.41 23.58
C GLY A 154 5.00 14.96 23.14
N ASP A 155 5.72 14.39 22.17
CA ASP A 155 5.60 12.94 21.91
C ASP A 155 6.01 12.17 23.18
N PRO A 156 5.15 11.30 23.73
CA PRO A 156 5.43 10.60 24.97
C PRO A 156 6.63 9.67 24.74
N LYS A 157 7.80 10.08 25.21
CA LYS A 157 8.96 9.19 25.25
C LYS A 157 8.59 8.08 26.23
N LEU A 158 8.56 6.83 25.75
CA LEU A 158 8.30 5.64 26.57
C LEU A 158 9.17 5.60 27.84
N LEU A 159 10.31 6.30 27.84
CA LEU A 159 11.27 6.39 28.94
C LEU A 159 11.29 7.73 29.70
N GLN A 160 10.72 8.83 29.22
CA GLN A 160 10.89 10.15 29.90
C GLN A 160 9.89 10.39 31.04
N GLY A 161 9.08 9.39 31.40
CA GLY A 161 8.39 9.32 32.68
C GLY A 161 9.32 9.03 33.87
N CYS A 162 10.61 8.78 33.64
CA CYS A 162 11.64 8.75 34.67
C CYS A 162 11.89 10.17 35.21
N PHE A 163 10.99 10.67 36.05
CA PHE A 163 11.37 11.68 37.03
C PHE A 163 12.53 11.10 37.87
N PRO A 164 13.64 11.84 38.08
CA PRO A 164 14.73 11.38 38.91
C PRO A 164 14.22 11.31 40.37
N GLY A 165 13.82 10.12 40.82
CA GLY A 165 13.33 9.93 42.19
C GLY A 165 12.46 8.69 42.45
N HIS A 166 11.91 8.04 41.42
CA HIS A 166 11.16 6.80 41.61
C HIS A 166 11.70 5.66 40.73
N GLU A 167 12.38 4.70 41.35
CA GLU A 167 12.61 3.35 40.81
C GLU A 167 11.27 2.59 40.67
N TYR A 168 10.36 3.07 39.83
CA TYR A 168 9.32 2.18 39.33
C TYR A 168 9.97 1.30 38.28
N ARG A 169 10.25 0.05 38.70
CA ARG A 169 10.53 -1.06 37.79
C ARG A 169 9.33 -1.18 36.86
N HIS A 170 9.38 -0.49 35.73
CA HIS A 170 8.45 -0.71 34.64
C HIS A 170 8.69 -2.14 34.20
N ASP A 171 7.83 -3.05 34.65
CA ASP A 171 7.78 -4.40 34.13
C ASP A 171 6.74 -4.36 32.99
N PRO A 172 7.15 -4.08 31.73
CA PRO A 172 6.27 -4.20 30.57
C PRO A 172 5.91 -5.68 30.32
N ALA A 173 6.51 -6.61 31.06
CA ALA A 173 6.30 -8.02 30.90
C ALA A 173 4.84 -8.42 31.15
N LEU A 174 4.32 -9.22 30.24
CA LEU A 174 2.99 -9.84 30.27
C LEU A 174 2.94 -11.02 31.25
N ASP A 175 3.95 -11.18 32.11
CA ASP A 175 4.30 -12.39 32.87
C ASP A 175 3.17 -13.02 33.71
N GLY A 176 2.16 -12.24 34.11
CA GLY A 176 1.00 -12.76 34.84
C GLY A 176 -0.18 -13.22 33.97
N SER A 177 -0.22 -12.84 32.69
CA SER A 177 -1.40 -13.00 31.82
C SER A 177 -1.30 -14.12 30.80
N THR A 178 -0.07 -14.62 30.57
CA THR A 178 0.24 -15.61 29.53
C THR A 178 -0.42 -16.99 29.71
N PRO A 179 -0.60 -17.58 30.92
CA PRO A 179 -1.12 -18.94 31.02
C PRO A 179 -2.61 -19.06 30.67
N HIS A 180 -3.33 -17.93 30.58
CA HIS A 180 -4.77 -17.91 30.33
C HIS A 180 -5.12 -17.68 28.87
N ILE A 181 -4.19 -17.25 28.03
CA ILE A 181 -4.44 -17.07 26.60
C ILE A 181 -4.51 -18.46 25.94
N MET A 182 -5.58 -18.73 25.21
CA MET A 182 -5.72 -20.01 24.52
C MET A 182 -4.84 -20.03 23.26
N PRO A 183 -4.00 -21.07 23.07
CA PRO A 183 -3.20 -21.23 21.86
C PRO A 183 -4.07 -21.19 20.59
N ARG A 184 -3.56 -20.53 19.56
CA ARG A 184 -4.12 -20.37 18.20
C ARG A 184 -5.49 -19.71 18.14
N LYS A 185 -5.92 -19.05 19.23
CA LYS A 185 -7.20 -18.33 19.30
C LYS A 185 -7.04 -16.84 19.10
N LEU A 186 -6.03 -16.25 19.75
CA LEU A 186 -5.79 -14.81 19.76
C LEU A 186 -5.07 -14.35 18.48
N GLU A 187 -5.63 -13.35 17.83
CA GLU A 187 -4.98 -12.50 16.84
C GLU A 187 -4.50 -11.21 17.52
N LEU A 188 -3.19 -10.98 17.48
CA LEU A 188 -2.54 -9.86 18.16
C LEU A 188 -1.99 -8.84 17.17
N SER A 189 -2.30 -7.58 17.38
CA SER A 189 -1.74 -6.43 16.66
C SER A 189 -0.95 -5.57 17.63
N LEU A 190 0.37 -5.48 17.48
CA LEU A 190 1.22 -4.66 18.34
C LEU A 190 1.81 -3.50 17.55
N VAL A 191 1.53 -2.29 18.03
CA VAL A 191 2.10 -1.04 17.54
C VAL A 191 3.11 -0.53 18.57
N CYS A 192 4.39 -0.56 18.20
CA CYS A 192 5.49 -0.11 19.04
C CYS A 192 6.53 0.59 18.16
N ASP A 193 6.27 1.86 17.86
CA ASP A 193 7.23 2.68 17.15
C ASP A 193 8.38 3.02 18.11
N VAL A 194 9.59 2.55 17.79
CA VAL A 194 10.81 2.84 18.57
C VAL A 194 11.78 3.67 17.76
N ARG A 195 12.42 4.65 18.40
CA ARG A 195 13.54 5.36 17.77
C ARG A 195 14.77 4.46 17.73
N HIS A 196 15.72 4.75 16.83
CA HIS A 196 16.94 3.93 16.70
C HIS A 196 17.74 3.80 18.01
N ARG A 197 17.67 4.79 18.90
CA ARG A 197 18.33 4.77 20.23
C ARG A 197 17.58 3.94 21.28
N GLU A 198 16.35 3.51 21.01
CA GLU A 198 15.43 2.85 21.94
C GLU A 198 15.22 1.36 21.61
N VAL A 199 16.13 0.75 20.84
CA VAL A 199 16.05 -0.67 20.42
C VAL A 199 15.89 -1.63 21.60
N GLN A 200 16.40 -1.29 22.78
CA GLN A 200 16.22 -2.11 23.99
C GLN A 200 14.75 -2.22 24.42
N ILE A 201 13.93 -1.19 24.18
CA ILE A 201 12.49 -1.23 24.47
C ILE A 201 11.81 -2.25 23.57
N ALA A 202 12.12 -2.21 22.26
CA ALA A 202 11.58 -3.19 21.33
C ALA A 202 11.97 -4.62 21.74
N LYS A 203 13.19 -4.83 22.25
CA LYS A 203 13.60 -6.15 22.78
C LYS A 203 12.77 -6.58 23.99
N LEU A 204 12.59 -5.73 24.99
CA LEU A 204 11.76 -6.05 26.16
C LEU A 204 10.32 -6.42 25.77
N VAL A 205 9.76 -5.69 24.81
CA VAL A 205 8.43 -5.96 24.28
C VAL A 205 8.40 -7.30 23.54
N LEU A 206 9.43 -7.60 22.75
CA LEU A 206 9.60 -8.88 22.07
C LEU A 206 9.74 -10.05 23.04
N ASP A 207 10.50 -9.88 24.12
CA ASP A 207 10.69 -10.91 25.13
C ASP A 207 9.35 -11.29 25.76
N GLY A 208 8.50 -10.30 26.07
CA GLY A 208 7.13 -10.53 26.51
C GLY A 208 6.25 -11.27 25.48
N LEU A 209 6.43 -11.02 24.19
CA LEU A 209 5.73 -11.76 23.13
C LEU A 209 6.17 -13.23 23.04
N TYR A 210 7.42 -13.53 23.37
CA TYR A 210 7.93 -14.91 23.34
C TYR A 210 7.37 -15.77 24.47
N LEU A 211 6.83 -15.16 25.51
CA LEU A 211 6.13 -15.85 26.60
C LEU A 211 4.67 -16.19 26.25
N LEU A 212 4.15 -15.66 25.14
CA LEU A 212 2.79 -15.98 24.70
C LEU A 212 2.71 -17.38 24.10
N PRO A 213 1.58 -18.09 24.32
CA PRO A 213 1.31 -19.32 23.57
C PRO A 213 1.21 -19.01 22.07
N PRO A 214 1.38 -20.01 21.19
CA PRO A 214 1.30 -19.81 19.74
C PRO A 214 0.02 -19.07 19.36
N LEU A 215 0.13 -17.93 18.68
CA LEU A 215 -1.01 -17.09 18.33
C LEU A 215 -1.69 -17.57 17.04
N LYS A 216 -2.96 -17.20 16.85
CA LYS A 216 -3.68 -17.43 15.57
C LYS A 216 -2.98 -16.67 14.44
N ASP A 217 -2.70 -15.40 14.72
CA ASP A 217 -1.99 -14.49 13.85
C ASP A 217 -1.35 -13.37 14.67
N CYS A 218 -0.33 -12.73 14.12
CA CYS A 218 0.38 -11.66 14.81
C CYS A 218 0.86 -10.60 13.80
N HIS A 219 0.60 -9.33 14.12
CA HIS A 219 0.96 -8.17 13.31
C HIS A 219 1.83 -7.24 14.13
N LEU A 220 3.05 -7.00 13.68
CA LEU A 220 4.02 -6.17 14.38
C LEU A 220 4.42 -5.00 13.48
N GLN A 221 4.54 -3.82 14.08
CA GLN A 221 5.01 -2.60 13.43
C GLN A 221 6.41 -2.24 13.96
N HIS A 222 7.34 -1.88 13.07
CA HIS A 222 8.75 -1.55 13.37
C HIS A 222 9.58 -2.62 14.10
N ILE A 223 9.16 -3.88 14.05
CA ILE A 223 9.79 -5.00 14.75
C ILE A 223 10.06 -6.17 13.78
N ALA A 224 11.11 -6.94 14.05
CA ALA A 224 11.65 -7.99 13.17
C ALA A 224 10.60 -9.07 12.80
N GLN A 225 10.57 -9.44 11.51
CA GLN A 225 9.75 -10.54 10.95
C GLN A 225 9.90 -11.88 11.72
N GLU A 226 11.09 -12.15 12.25
CA GLU A 226 11.36 -13.36 13.03
C GLU A 226 10.44 -13.48 14.25
N ALA A 227 10.16 -12.37 14.93
CA ALA A 227 9.32 -12.38 16.11
C ALA A 227 7.88 -12.79 15.80
N VAL A 228 7.35 -12.38 14.64
CA VAL A 228 6.01 -12.84 14.19
C VAL A 228 6.02 -14.32 13.92
N LEU A 229 7.03 -14.81 13.19
CA LEU A 229 7.10 -16.23 12.84
C LEU A 229 7.25 -17.11 14.09
N ARG A 230 7.99 -16.66 15.11
CA ARG A 230 8.11 -17.33 16.41
C ARG A 230 6.80 -17.26 17.21
N ALA A 231 6.17 -16.08 17.30
CA ALA A 231 4.89 -15.91 18.01
C ALA A 231 3.76 -16.77 17.42
N ARG A 232 3.82 -17.09 16.11
CA ARG A 232 2.89 -18.02 15.44
C ARG A 232 3.27 -19.49 15.60
N GLY A 233 4.41 -19.80 16.23
CA GLY A 233 4.95 -21.15 16.36
C GLY A 233 5.38 -21.78 15.03
N ILE A 234 5.68 -20.96 14.00
CA ILE A 234 6.16 -21.44 12.69
C ILE A 234 7.65 -21.80 12.77
N ILE A 235 8.42 -21.01 13.51
CA ILE A 235 9.82 -21.29 13.82
C ILE A 235 9.87 -21.80 15.26
N ALA A 236 10.49 -22.96 15.49
CA ALA A 236 10.72 -23.45 16.82
C ALA A 236 11.53 -22.42 17.62
N SER A 237 11.20 -22.23 18.90
CA SER A 237 12.02 -21.40 19.78
C SER A 237 13.41 -22.03 19.78
N SER A 238 14.34 -21.41 19.06
CA SER A 238 15.70 -21.91 18.94
C SER A 238 16.24 -22.04 20.36
N GLU A 239 16.65 -23.25 20.73
CA GLU A 239 17.54 -23.45 21.86
C GLU A 239 18.69 -22.42 21.78
N PRO A 240 19.18 -21.93 22.93
CA PRO A 240 20.25 -20.95 22.95
C PRO A 240 21.40 -21.42 22.06
N LEU A 241 21.86 -20.51 21.21
CA LEU A 241 22.87 -20.71 20.17
C LEU A 241 24.29 -20.94 20.75
N THR A 242 24.41 -21.72 21.84
CA THR A 242 25.64 -21.93 22.61
C THR A 242 26.25 -23.31 22.43
N SER A 243 25.65 -24.23 21.67
CA SER A 243 26.29 -25.49 21.32
C SER A 243 26.87 -25.48 19.90
N PRO A 244 28.21 -25.58 19.71
CA PRO A 244 28.84 -25.74 18.41
C PRO A 244 28.70 -27.20 17.93
N GLY A 245 27.47 -27.67 17.77
CA GLY A 245 27.18 -28.91 17.06
C GLY A 245 27.10 -28.64 15.55
N PRO A 246 27.46 -29.61 14.67
CA PRO A 246 27.27 -29.49 13.23
C PRO A 246 25.77 -29.54 12.90
N LEU A 247 25.11 -28.38 13.05
CA LEU A 247 23.70 -28.18 12.73
C LEU A 247 23.50 -28.38 11.24
N ASN A 248 22.62 -29.33 10.90
CA ASN A 248 21.91 -29.38 9.63
C ASN A 248 21.46 -27.98 9.25
N SER A 249 22.18 -27.39 8.30
CA SER A 249 22.02 -25.99 7.94
C SER A 249 20.57 -25.70 7.57
N PRO A 250 19.97 -24.58 8.02
CA PRO A 250 18.64 -24.19 7.60
C PRO A 250 18.56 -24.24 6.07
N PRO A 251 17.41 -24.57 5.48
CA PRO A 251 17.26 -24.66 4.03
C PRO A 251 17.75 -23.33 3.43
N ARG A 252 18.97 -23.38 2.88
CA ARG A 252 19.55 -22.21 2.24
C ARG A 252 18.63 -21.91 1.06
N PRO A 253 18.36 -20.64 0.73
CA PRO A 253 17.56 -20.31 -0.45
C PRO A 253 18.05 -21.05 -1.70
N LEU A 254 19.35 -21.35 -1.78
CA LEU A 254 20.01 -22.18 -2.81
C LEU A 254 19.51 -23.63 -2.92
N ASN A 255 18.86 -24.19 -1.89
CA ASN A 255 18.32 -25.55 -1.89
C ASN A 255 16.98 -25.65 -2.63
N LEU A 256 16.35 -24.52 -2.96
CA LEU A 256 15.17 -24.51 -3.82
C LEU A 256 15.60 -24.74 -5.28
N PRO A 257 14.89 -25.58 -6.04
CA PRO A 257 15.09 -25.70 -7.48
C PRO A 257 15.08 -24.31 -8.12
N ARG A 258 15.97 -24.11 -9.09
CA ARG A 258 16.16 -22.83 -9.75
C ARG A 258 14.82 -22.25 -10.20
N GLU A 259 13.97 -23.06 -10.78
CA GLU A 259 12.64 -22.72 -11.28
C GLU A 259 11.76 -22.05 -10.21
N ILE A 260 11.79 -22.56 -8.98
CA ILE A 260 11.01 -22.02 -7.86
C ILE A 260 11.57 -20.66 -7.43
N ARG A 261 12.91 -20.54 -7.37
CA ARG A 261 13.59 -19.27 -7.08
C ARG A 261 13.21 -18.20 -8.09
N LEU A 262 13.17 -18.56 -9.37
CA LEU A 262 12.80 -17.63 -10.45
C LEU A 262 11.32 -17.24 -10.41
N ARG A 263 10.41 -18.17 -10.08
CA ARG A 263 8.96 -17.86 -9.98
C ARG A 263 8.60 -16.87 -8.88
N ILE A 264 9.39 -16.81 -7.79
CA ILE A 264 9.17 -15.85 -6.70
C ILE A 264 9.40 -14.40 -7.17
N LEU A 265 10.22 -14.21 -8.19
CA LEU A 265 10.69 -12.90 -8.67
C LEU A 265 9.83 -12.29 -9.80
N ASP A 266 8.88 -13.05 -10.33
CA ASP A 266 8.04 -12.67 -11.48
C ASP A 266 6.83 -11.84 -11.04
N LYS A 267 6.96 -10.51 -11.10
CA LYS A 267 5.97 -9.48 -10.70
C LYS A 267 6.14 -8.17 -11.45
N GLU A 268 5.05 -7.54 -11.87
CA GLU A 268 5.08 -6.18 -12.46
C GLU A 268 5.58 -5.11 -11.46
N VAL A 269 6.40 -4.16 -11.94
CA VAL A 269 7.08 -3.16 -11.11
C VAL A 269 6.88 -1.75 -11.67
N THR A 270 6.27 -0.86 -10.88
CA THR A 270 6.23 0.58 -11.21
C THR A 270 7.30 1.31 -10.41
N TRP A 271 8.06 2.17 -11.08
CA TRP A 271 9.08 3.02 -10.51
C TRP A 271 8.63 4.49 -10.60
N HIS A 272 8.88 5.26 -9.56
CA HIS A 272 8.54 6.68 -9.50
C HIS A 272 9.64 7.44 -8.76
N ARG A 273 10.07 8.60 -9.29
CA ARG A 273 11.19 9.39 -8.74
C ARG A 273 11.13 9.58 -7.21
N ARG A 274 10.01 10.10 -6.69
CA ARG A 274 9.83 10.38 -5.25
C ARG A 274 9.64 9.14 -4.37
N TRP A 275 9.26 7.99 -4.92
CA TRP A 275 8.78 6.84 -4.14
C TRP A 275 9.57 5.55 -4.37
N GLU A 276 10.64 5.64 -5.17
CA GLU A 276 11.54 4.59 -5.64
C GLU A 276 10.82 3.38 -6.27
N LEU A 277 10.04 2.59 -5.54
CA LEU A 277 9.31 1.44 -6.10
C LEU A 277 7.88 1.40 -5.57
N ILE A 278 6.91 1.56 -6.47
CA ILE A 278 5.48 1.36 -6.21
C ILE A 278 4.99 0.16 -6.99
N PRO A 279 4.69 -1.01 -6.40
CA PRO A 279 3.83 -1.98 -7.06
C PRO A 279 2.50 -1.32 -7.36
N ALA A 280 2.12 -1.38 -8.65
CA ALA A 280 0.83 -1.05 -9.25
C ALA A 280 -0.03 -0.06 -8.45
N VAL A 281 -0.18 1.17 -8.96
CA VAL A 281 -0.96 2.18 -8.25
C VAL A 281 -2.39 1.73 -8.02
N PRO A 282 -2.95 2.01 -6.83
CA PRO A 282 -4.32 1.67 -6.50
C PRO A 282 -5.23 2.06 -7.64
N CYS A 283 -6.09 1.14 -8.04
CA CYS A 283 -7.10 1.44 -9.05
C CYS A 283 -7.86 2.67 -8.56
N TYR A 284 -7.67 3.75 -9.30
CA TYR A 284 -8.27 5.02 -8.99
C TYR A 284 -9.64 4.96 -9.62
N ASN A 285 -10.64 4.61 -8.80
CA ASN A 285 -12.01 4.71 -9.26
C ASN A 285 -12.43 6.19 -9.15
N PRO A 286 -12.72 6.87 -10.27
CA PRO A 286 -13.23 8.24 -10.25
C PRO A 286 -14.57 8.36 -9.50
N ASP A 287 -15.32 7.25 -9.34
CA ASP A 287 -16.61 7.20 -8.64
C ASP A 287 -16.46 7.10 -7.11
N GLY A 288 -15.23 7.10 -6.59
CA GLY A 288 -14.95 7.23 -5.15
C GLY A 288 -14.02 6.17 -4.57
N PRO A 289 -13.48 6.42 -3.37
CA PRO A 289 -12.57 5.50 -2.69
C PRO A 289 -13.33 4.25 -2.20
N GLY A 290 -13.41 3.18 -3.00
CA GLY A 290 -13.99 1.94 -2.48
C GLY A 290 -14.13 0.78 -3.46
N PHE A 291 -14.41 1.05 -4.73
CA PHE A 291 -14.71 -0.01 -5.69
C PHE A 291 -13.60 -0.16 -6.71
N CYS A 292 -12.71 -1.14 -6.49
CA CYS A 292 -11.90 -1.65 -7.61
C CYS A 292 -12.84 -2.52 -8.44
N ALA A 293 -12.99 -2.23 -9.73
CA ALA A 293 -13.73 -3.10 -10.62
C ALA A 293 -13.14 -4.53 -10.53
N PRO A 294 -13.92 -5.60 -10.69
CA PRO A 294 -13.40 -6.97 -10.61
C PRO A 294 -12.21 -7.22 -11.55
N GLU A 295 -12.19 -6.51 -12.67
CA GLU A 295 -11.18 -6.56 -13.72
C GLU A 295 -9.83 -5.91 -13.34
N CYS A 296 -9.84 -5.00 -12.36
CA CYS A 296 -8.64 -4.38 -11.78
C CYS A 296 -7.65 -5.39 -11.17
N GLY A 297 -8.07 -6.65 -11.05
CA GLY A 297 -7.30 -7.74 -10.45
C GLY A 297 -6.95 -7.48 -8.99
N ARG A 298 -6.07 -8.31 -8.45
CA ARG A 298 -5.58 -8.20 -7.08
C ARG A 298 -4.67 -6.98 -6.84
N ALA A 299 -4.44 -6.11 -7.85
CA ALA A 299 -3.54 -4.94 -7.77
C ALA A 299 -3.88 -4.01 -6.59
N CYS A 300 -5.18 -3.77 -6.33
CA CYS A 300 -5.63 -2.97 -5.18
C CYS A 300 -5.25 -3.57 -3.83
N GLU A 301 -5.17 -4.90 -3.73
CA GLU A 301 -4.77 -5.57 -2.49
C GLU A 301 -3.31 -5.24 -2.12
N PHE A 302 -2.46 -4.95 -3.11
CA PHE A 302 -1.04 -4.64 -2.91
C PHE A 302 -0.76 -3.17 -2.54
N SER A 303 -1.75 -2.28 -2.67
CA SER A 303 -1.59 -0.84 -2.41
C SER A 303 -2.42 -0.35 -1.24
N ARG A 304 -3.54 -1.02 -0.97
CA ARG A 304 -4.46 -0.68 0.12
C ARG A 304 -4.45 -1.72 1.24
N CYS A 305 -3.30 -2.32 1.54
CA CYS A 305 -3.20 -3.29 2.63
C CYS A 305 -3.54 -2.70 4.03
N TRP A 306 -3.63 -1.37 4.14
CA TRP A 306 -4.15 -0.66 5.32
C TRP A 306 -5.69 -0.62 5.38
N GLN A 307 -6.38 -0.77 4.25
CA GLN A 307 -7.81 -1.02 4.18
C GLN A 307 -8.03 -2.51 4.48
N THR A 308 -7.92 -2.87 5.76
CA THR A 308 -8.49 -4.15 6.24
C THR A 308 -9.97 -4.21 5.85
N PRO A 309 -10.60 -5.39 5.70
CA PRO A 309 -11.84 -5.60 4.92
C PRO A 309 -13.09 -4.81 5.33
N TRP A 310 -13.00 -3.97 6.36
CA TRP A 310 -14.07 -3.13 6.87
C TRP A 310 -13.71 -1.66 6.64
N PRO A 311 -14.15 -1.05 5.52
CA PRO A 311 -13.86 0.35 5.18
C PRO A 311 -14.41 1.36 6.18
N SER A 312 -15.27 0.93 7.11
CA SER A 312 -15.95 1.75 8.11
C SER A 312 -15.43 1.60 9.54
N GLN A 313 -14.37 0.82 9.77
CA GLN A 313 -13.80 0.65 11.11
C GLN A 313 -12.49 1.44 11.28
N PRO A 314 -12.24 2.02 12.46
CA PRO A 314 -10.97 2.66 12.74
C PRO A 314 -9.85 1.64 12.49
N SER A 315 -9.04 1.88 11.46
CA SER A 315 -8.01 0.93 11.07
C SER A 315 -7.14 0.59 12.27
N ILE A 316 -6.76 -0.67 12.38
CA ILE A 316 -5.97 -1.22 13.50
C ILE A 316 -4.51 -0.72 13.43
N GLY A 317 -4.23 0.35 12.67
CA GLY A 317 -2.90 0.81 12.32
C GLY A 317 -2.50 0.30 10.94
N CYS A 318 -1.61 1.01 10.26
CA CYS A 318 -1.10 0.60 8.96
C CYS A 318 0.04 -0.42 9.14
N PHE A 319 -0.27 -1.72 9.23
CA PHE A 319 0.74 -2.80 9.24
C PHE A 319 1.32 -3.08 7.84
N CYS A 320 1.60 -2.02 7.09
CA CYS A 320 2.13 -2.11 5.75
C CYS A 320 3.64 -2.31 5.80
N ARG A 321 4.12 -3.48 5.34
CA ARG A 321 5.56 -3.79 5.22
C ARG A 321 6.32 -2.73 4.45
N ARG A 322 5.68 -2.09 3.46
CA ARG A 322 6.31 -1.04 2.64
C ARG A 322 6.53 0.28 3.38
N ARG A 323 5.75 0.56 4.42
CA ARG A 323 5.72 1.90 5.04
C ARG A 323 6.17 1.93 6.50
N HIS A 324 5.95 0.86 7.25
CA HIS A 324 6.11 0.87 8.71
C HIS A 324 7.09 -0.19 9.25
N ALA A 325 8.03 -0.66 8.42
CA ALA A 325 8.89 -1.81 8.73
C ALA A 325 8.11 -2.94 9.44
N ALA A 326 6.87 -3.14 9.00
CA ALA A 326 5.88 -3.94 9.69
C ALA A 326 5.80 -5.33 9.05
N PHE A 327 5.46 -6.33 9.85
CA PHE A 327 5.10 -7.64 9.35
C PHE A 327 3.66 -7.93 9.71
N SER A 328 2.87 -8.28 8.70
CA SER A 328 1.50 -8.73 8.83
C SER A 328 1.21 -9.73 7.72
N SER A 329 0.58 -10.85 8.06
CA SER A 329 0.06 -11.82 7.09
C SER A 329 -1.00 -11.21 6.16
N ARG A 330 -1.69 -10.16 6.62
CA ARG A 330 -2.71 -9.40 5.89
C ARG A 330 -2.08 -8.36 4.97
N CYS A 331 -0.82 -8.00 5.21
CA CYS A 331 -0.08 -7.13 4.32
C CYS A 331 0.25 -7.85 3.03
N LYS A 332 -0.63 -7.69 2.03
CA LYS A 332 -0.37 -8.11 0.66
C LYS A 332 0.49 -7.12 -0.10
N CYS A 333 0.92 -6.01 0.52
CA CYS A 333 1.70 -5.01 -0.18
C CYS A 333 3.01 -5.60 -0.72
N TRP A 334 3.23 -5.51 -2.03
CA TRP A 334 4.45 -6.04 -2.64
C TRP A 334 5.65 -5.21 -2.18
N ALA A 335 6.72 -5.90 -1.83
CA ALA A 335 8.02 -5.28 -1.60
C ALA A 335 9.00 -5.94 -2.57
N PRO A 336 10.02 -5.20 -3.05
CA PRO A 336 11.10 -5.81 -3.79
C PRO A 336 11.65 -6.98 -2.95
N PRO A 337 12.01 -8.11 -3.57
CA PRO A 337 12.58 -9.23 -2.85
C PRO A 337 14.06 -8.93 -2.49
N THR A 338 14.32 -7.75 -1.91
CA THR A 338 15.65 -7.26 -1.46
C THR A 338 16.43 -8.33 -0.71
N PRO A 339 15.84 -9.12 0.21
CA PRO A 339 16.58 -10.18 0.88
C PRO A 339 17.20 -11.21 -0.08
N LEU A 340 16.57 -11.51 -1.23
CA LEU A 340 17.10 -12.43 -2.23
C LEU A 340 18.32 -11.86 -2.95
N PHE A 341 18.37 -10.54 -3.16
CA PHE A 341 19.53 -9.86 -3.75
C PHE A 341 20.72 -9.81 -2.78
N LEU A 342 20.50 -9.98 -1.47
CA LEU A 342 21.53 -9.84 -0.44
C LEU A 342 22.11 -11.19 0.05
N VAL A 343 21.64 -12.33 -0.45
CA VAL A 343 22.08 -13.65 0.06
C VAL A 343 23.49 -14.02 -0.38
N CYS A 344 23.76 -14.05 -1.69
CA CYS A 344 25.06 -14.39 -2.26
C CYS A 344 25.18 -13.88 -3.70
N PRO A 345 26.41 -13.75 -4.26
CA PRO A 345 26.62 -13.23 -5.61
C PRO A 345 25.86 -13.99 -6.71
N THR A 346 25.81 -15.32 -6.63
CA THR A 346 25.08 -16.15 -7.60
C THR A 346 23.58 -15.86 -7.59
N LEU A 347 22.97 -15.80 -6.40
CA LEU A 347 21.55 -15.47 -6.24
C LEU A 347 21.26 -14.04 -6.70
N TYR A 348 22.15 -13.10 -6.41
CA TYR A 348 22.04 -11.72 -6.88
C TYR A 348 21.97 -11.66 -8.41
N MET A 349 22.89 -12.33 -9.11
CA MET A 349 22.91 -12.35 -10.59
C MET A 349 21.69 -13.04 -11.20
N GLU A 350 21.28 -14.19 -10.66
CA GLU A 350 20.07 -14.88 -11.12
C GLU A 350 18.80 -14.07 -10.84
N ALA A 351 18.75 -13.40 -9.68
CA ALA A 351 17.62 -12.57 -9.32
C ALA A 351 17.51 -11.35 -10.21
N ASN A 352 18.62 -10.67 -10.49
CA ASN A 352 18.69 -9.57 -11.44
C ASN A 352 18.23 -9.99 -12.83
N LEU A 353 18.74 -11.10 -13.36
CA LEU A 353 18.36 -11.61 -14.67
C LEU A 353 16.84 -11.78 -14.78
N VAL A 354 16.22 -12.46 -13.82
CA VAL A 354 14.77 -12.69 -13.86
C VAL A 354 13.99 -11.41 -13.60
N PHE A 355 14.41 -10.63 -12.61
CA PHE A 355 13.73 -9.40 -12.25
C PHE A 355 13.68 -8.43 -13.43
N TYR A 356 14.77 -8.25 -14.17
CA TYR A 356 14.77 -7.33 -15.30
C TYR A 356 14.21 -7.92 -16.60
N SER A 357 14.24 -9.25 -16.77
CA SER A 357 13.76 -9.89 -18.01
C SER A 357 12.32 -10.38 -18.00
N LYS A 358 11.72 -10.59 -16.83
CA LYS A 358 10.33 -11.05 -16.71
C LYS A 358 9.37 -9.96 -16.32
N ASN A 359 9.87 -8.90 -15.69
CA ASN A 359 9.01 -7.84 -15.19
C ASN A 359 8.86 -6.71 -16.21
N ARG A 360 7.66 -6.13 -16.20
CA ARG A 360 7.33 -4.88 -16.87
C ARG A 360 7.69 -3.73 -15.94
N PHE A 361 8.51 -2.81 -16.43
CA PHE A 361 8.89 -1.60 -15.71
C PHE A 361 8.07 -0.42 -16.22
N ILE A 362 7.34 0.23 -15.32
CA ILE A 362 6.60 1.46 -15.63
C ILE A 362 7.27 2.60 -14.87
N VAL A 363 7.89 3.53 -15.60
CA VAL A 363 8.56 4.70 -15.04
C VAL A 363 7.63 5.89 -15.17
N VAL A 364 7.18 6.43 -14.03
CA VAL A 364 6.23 7.55 -14.00
C VAL A 364 6.95 8.86 -13.69
N ASP A 365 6.83 9.82 -14.61
CA ASP A 365 7.30 11.20 -14.50
C ASP A 365 6.11 12.13 -14.19
N SER A 366 5.93 12.42 -12.91
CA SER A 366 4.74 13.11 -12.40
C SER A 366 5.05 13.94 -11.15
N PRO A 367 4.39 15.10 -10.96
CA PRO A 367 4.57 15.91 -9.76
C PRO A 367 4.03 15.21 -8.51
N ARG A 368 3.09 14.27 -8.70
CA ARG A 368 2.43 13.53 -7.63
C ARG A 368 2.45 12.03 -7.94
N SER A 369 2.05 11.21 -6.99
CA SER A 369 1.85 9.76 -7.18
C SER A 369 0.70 9.38 -8.15
N ASN A 370 0.20 10.35 -8.92
CA ASN A 370 -0.87 10.22 -9.89
C ASN A 370 -0.39 10.81 -11.24
N PRO A 371 -0.28 10.02 -12.32
CA PRO A 371 0.19 10.48 -13.62
C PRO A 371 -0.78 11.45 -14.31
N TRP A 372 -2.03 11.58 -13.86
CA TRP A 372 -2.93 12.63 -14.34
C TRP A 372 -2.74 13.97 -13.61
N ALA A 373 -1.91 14.01 -12.58
CA ALA A 373 -1.59 15.26 -11.92
C ALA A 373 -0.84 16.16 -12.91
N TRP A 374 -1.33 17.37 -13.09
CA TRP A 374 -0.63 18.37 -13.88
C TRP A 374 0.50 18.98 -13.07
N TRP A 375 1.56 19.39 -13.77
CA TRP A 375 2.59 20.23 -13.19
C TRP A 375 1.99 21.61 -12.85
N GLU A 376 2.49 22.22 -11.78
CA GLU A 376 2.10 23.59 -11.43
C GLU A 376 2.54 24.56 -12.53
N HIS A 377 1.97 25.76 -12.52
CA HIS A 377 2.24 26.77 -13.55
C HIS A 377 3.69 27.22 -13.43
N ASN A 378 4.59 26.64 -14.23
CA ASN A 378 5.99 27.01 -14.47
C ASN A 378 6.62 25.94 -15.40
N ASP A 379 7.83 26.21 -15.91
CA ASP A 379 8.61 25.22 -16.68
C ASP A 379 8.75 23.87 -15.93
N TYR A 380 9.06 22.79 -16.64
CA TYR A 380 9.20 21.46 -16.03
C TYR A 380 10.23 21.49 -14.88
N PRO A 381 9.88 21.11 -13.65
CA PRO A 381 10.63 21.53 -12.46
C PRO A 381 11.92 20.72 -12.21
N HIS A 382 12.34 19.85 -13.13
CA HIS A 382 13.42 18.91 -12.88
C HIS A 382 14.46 18.91 -14.01
N GLU A 383 15.73 18.81 -13.66
CA GLU A 383 16.83 18.85 -14.64
C GLU A 383 16.96 17.59 -15.52
N SER A 384 16.26 16.52 -15.17
CA SER A 384 16.25 15.23 -15.88
C SER A 384 14.84 14.66 -15.86
N PHE A 385 14.52 13.75 -16.78
CA PHE A 385 13.29 12.96 -16.72
C PHE A 385 13.43 11.79 -15.73
N ALA A 386 12.30 11.31 -15.23
CA ALA A 386 12.24 10.14 -14.36
C ALA A 386 12.83 8.91 -15.07
N ALA A 387 12.58 8.81 -16.39
CA ALA A 387 13.16 7.80 -17.27
C ALA A 387 14.69 7.82 -17.28
N SER A 388 15.30 9.00 -17.40
CA SER A 388 16.77 9.13 -17.40
C SER A 388 17.38 8.63 -16.11
N GLN A 389 16.81 9.05 -14.97
CA GLN A 389 17.29 8.66 -13.65
C GLN A 389 17.17 7.15 -13.43
N PHE A 390 16.02 6.58 -13.80
CA PHE A 390 15.80 5.14 -13.71
C PHE A 390 16.86 4.35 -14.51
N LEU A 391 17.06 4.73 -15.78
CA LEU A 391 17.95 4.00 -16.69
C LEU A 391 19.43 4.17 -16.37
N ARG A 392 19.85 5.32 -15.81
CA ARG A 392 21.26 5.60 -15.51
C ARG A 392 21.69 5.27 -14.09
N HIS A 393 20.78 5.40 -13.12
CA HIS A 393 21.14 5.36 -11.70
C HIS A 393 20.44 4.26 -10.91
N VAL A 394 19.32 3.73 -11.40
CA VAL A 394 18.55 2.71 -10.68
C VAL A 394 18.81 1.33 -11.22
N VAL A 395 18.79 1.15 -12.54
CA VAL A 395 19.07 -0.15 -13.17
C VAL A 395 20.58 -0.37 -13.21
N PRO A 396 21.12 -1.45 -12.60
CA PRO A 396 22.52 -1.77 -12.74
C PRO A 396 22.89 -1.92 -14.22
N GLN A 397 24.02 -1.35 -14.64
CA GLN A 397 24.39 -1.30 -16.06
C GLN A 397 24.38 -2.68 -16.74
N HIS A 398 24.88 -3.72 -16.06
CA HIS A 398 24.90 -5.10 -16.57
C HIS A 398 23.49 -5.72 -16.72
N CYS A 399 22.45 -5.11 -16.12
CA CYS A 399 21.07 -5.54 -16.21
C CYS A 399 20.27 -4.85 -17.31
N LEU A 400 20.77 -3.76 -17.91
CA LEU A 400 20.05 -3.01 -18.96
C LEU A 400 19.70 -3.89 -20.17
N GLY A 401 20.60 -4.79 -20.56
CA GLY A 401 20.37 -5.76 -21.64
C GLY A 401 19.32 -6.83 -21.31
N HIS A 402 18.88 -6.93 -20.05
CA HIS A 402 17.83 -7.85 -19.62
C HIS A 402 16.44 -7.25 -19.72
N LEU A 403 16.28 -5.92 -19.82
CA LEU A 403 14.98 -5.29 -19.98
C LEU A 403 14.23 -5.84 -21.21
N ARG A 404 12.96 -6.21 -21.02
CA ARG A 404 12.06 -6.68 -22.09
C ARG A 404 10.87 -5.78 -22.32
N PHE A 405 10.39 -5.12 -21.27
CA PHE A 405 9.29 -4.18 -21.38
C PHE A 405 9.55 -2.96 -20.50
N LEU A 406 9.56 -1.79 -21.13
CA LEU A 406 9.71 -0.50 -20.48
C LEU A 406 8.60 0.43 -20.92
N GLU A 407 7.84 0.96 -19.96
CA GLU A 407 6.83 2.00 -20.16
C GLU A 407 7.31 3.29 -19.51
N LEU A 408 7.33 4.38 -20.27
CA LEU A 408 7.68 5.71 -19.83
C LEU A 408 6.41 6.56 -19.83
N THR A 409 5.92 6.87 -18.64
CA THR A 409 4.65 7.56 -18.44
C THR A 409 4.88 8.97 -17.94
N PHE A 410 4.55 9.95 -18.76
CA PHE A 410 4.62 11.36 -18.45
C PHE A 410 3.25 11.88 -18.05
N SER A 411 3.22 12.83 -17.12
CA SER A 411 2.03 13.61 -16.85
C SER A 411 1.62 14.47 -18.06
N PRO A 412 0.33 14.84 -18.18
CA PRO A 412 -0.12 15.66 -19.30
C PRO A 412 0.64 16.99 -19.34
N PHE A 413 1.36 17.22 -20.43
CA PHE A 413 1.97 18.52 -20.69
C PHE A 413 0.89 19.53 -21.08
N THR A 414 1.05 20.75 -20.58
CA THR A 414 0.30 21.91 -21.03
C THR A 414 1.26 22.93 -21.63
N HIS A 415 0.75 23.96 -22.29
CA HIS A 415 1.60 25.04 -22.76
C HIS A 415 2.29 25.81 -21.62
N LEU A 416 1.77 25.73 -20.41
CA LEU A 416 2.32 26.36 -19.20
C LEU A 416 3.30 25.45 -18.46
N ALA A 417 3.15 24.14 -18.62
CA ALA A 417 3.78 23.12 -17.79
C ALA A 417 4.36 22.01 -18.69
N ARG A 418 5.44 22.36 -19.40
CA ARG A 418 6.20 21.50 -20.32
C ARG A 418 7.66 21.94 -20.33
N PRO A 419 8.62 21.02 -20.54
CA PRO A 419 10.00 21.42 -20.77
C PRO A 419 10.10 22.20 -22.08
N ARG A 420 10.62 23.43 -22.00
CA ARG A 420 10.89 24.29 -23.18
C ARG A 420 12.09 23.79 -23.98
N ASP A 421 12.29 24.34 -25.17
CA ASP A 421 13.51 24.06 -25.93
C ASP A 421 14.74 24.43 -25.08
N GLU A 422 15.82 23.65 -25.22
CA GLU A 422 17.04 23.76 -24.41
C GLU A 422 16.90 23.45 -22.91
N HIS A 423 15.72 23.01 -22.45
CA HIS A 423 15.54 22.60 -21.06
C HIS A 423 16.54 21.49 -20.68
N PRO A 424 17.19 21.54 -19.50
CA PRO A 424 18.19 20.55 -19.08
C PRO A 424 17.67 19.11 -19.19
N ALA A 425 16.40 18.87 -18.86
CA ALA A 425 15.78 17.55 -18.96
C ALA A 425 15.80 16.96 -20.38
N LEU A 426 15.59 17.80 -21.41
CA LEU A 426 15.62 17.35 -22.80
C LEU A 426 17.03 17.06 -23.29
N ARG A 427 18.02 17.83 -22.81
CA ARG A 427 19.44 17.57 -23.11
C ARG A 427 19.94 16.31 -22.40
N ASP A 428 19.56 16.12 -21.14
CA ASP A 428 19.85 14.91 -20.39
C ASP A 428 19.20 13.67 -21.03
N TRP A 429 17.97 13.83 -21.54
CA TRP A 429 17.28 12.78 -22.27
C TRP A 429 18.03 12.35 -23.53
N ASP A 430 18.50 13.29 -24.35
CA ASP A 430 19.29 12.98 -25.54
C ASP A 430 20.55 12.20 -25.17
N ARG A 431 21.32 12.68 -24.18
CA ARG A 431 22.53 11.98 -23.71
C ARG A 431 22.19 10.59 -23.15
N THR A 432 21.03 10.44 -22.53
CA THR A 432 20.62 9.15 -21.96
C THR A 432 20.34 8.14 -23.05
N ILE A 433 19.58 8.53 -24.08
CA ILE A 433 19.29 7.64 -25.19
C ILE A 433 20.55 7.31 -26.00
N ASP A 434 21.43 8.28 -26.23
CA ASP A 434 22.72 8.05 -26.87
C ASP A 434 23.55 6.99 -26.12
N TRP A 435 23.67 7.15 -24.80
CA TRP A 435 24.37 6.20 -23.93
C TRP A 435 23.74 4.81 -23.86
N LEU A 436 22.44 4.66 -24.16
CA LEU A 436 21.73 3.38 -24.07
C LEU A 436 21.87 2.49 -25.30
N GLN A 437 22.30 3.03 -26.44
CA GLN A 437 22.30 2.32 -27.73
C GLN A 437 23.07 0.99 -27.68
N ASP A 438 24.18 0.94 -26.96
CA ASP A 438 25.05 -0.25 -26.83
C ASP A 438 24.73 -1.10 -25.58
N LYS A 439 23.78 -0.68 -24.74
CA LYS A 439 23.50 -1.35 -23.44
C LYS A 439 22.19 -2.11 -23.43
N LEU A 440 21.24 -1.69 -24.27
CA LEU A 440 19.93 -2.32 -24.38
C LEU A 440 19.95 -3.44 -25.42
N ASN A 441 19.25 -4.54 -25.13
CA ASN A 441 18.95 -5.53 -26.15
C ASN A 441 17.68 -5.13 -26.91
N LEU A 442 17.85 -4.23 -27.89
CA LEU A 442 16.73 -3.60 -28.60
C LEU A 442 15.80 -4.62 -29.29
N ARG A 443 16.35 -5.70 -29.83
CA ARG A 443 15.60 -6.74 -30.58
C ARG A 443 14.53 -7.46 -29.76
N VAL A 444 14.61 -7.41 -28.43
CA VAL A 444 13.66 -8.04 -27.52
C VAL A 444 12.98 -7.03 -26.59
N LEU A 445 13.31 -5.74 -26.72
CA LEU A 445 12.76 -4.67 -25.91
C LEU A 445 11.49 -4.10 -26.58
N THR A 446 10.40 -4.14 -25.84
CA THR A 446 9.20 -3.34 -26.11
C THR A 446 9.29 -2.05 -25.31
N LEU A 447 9.28 -0.92 -26.00
CA LEU A 447 9.23 0.40 -25.39
C LEU A 447 7.85 1.02 -25.59
N ARG A 448 7.25 1.55 -24.52
CA ARG A 448 5.99 2.29 -24.59
C ARG A 448 6.18 3.68 -24.03
N LEU A 449 5.75 4.68 -24.78
CA LEU A 449 5.71 6.07 -24.34
C LEU A 449 4.25 6.47 -24.11
N VAL A 450 3.92 6.88 -22.90
CA VAL A 450 2.57 7.33 -22.52
C VAL A 450 2.67 8.76 -22.03
N VAL A 451 1.87 9.64 -22.61
CA VAL A 451 1.52 10.91 -21.96
C VAL A 451 0.12 10.71 -21.41
N ALA A 452 -0.01 10.71 -20.08
CA ALA A 452 -1.27 10.48 -19.42
C ALA A 452 -2.26 11.59 -19.80
N GLY A 453 -3.51 11.21 -20.00
CA GLY A 453 -4.60 12.14 -20.32
C GLY A 453 -5.86 11.70 -19.62
N ASN A 454 -6.67 12.67 -19.17
CA ASN A 454 -7.99 12.34 -18.64
C ASN A 454 -8.89 11.90 -19.81
N PRO A 455 -9.53 10.72 -19.74
CA PRO A 455 -10.49 10.28 -20.76
C PRO A 455 -11.66 11.25 -20.89
N ASP A 456 -12.06 11.91 -19.80
CA ASP A 456 -13.13 12.89 -19.79
C ASP A 456 -12.65 14.21 -20.42
N PRO A 457 -13.21 14.62 -21.58
CA PRO A 457 -12.91 15.93 -22.17
C PRO A 457 -13.33 17.11 -21.26
N GLY A 458 -14.16 16.82 -20.26
CA GLY A 458 -14.55 17.67 -19.13
C GLY A 458 -13.40 18.09 -18.21
N ARG A 459 -12.44 17.18 -18.01
CA ARG A 459 -11.46 17.22 -16.91
C ARG A 459 -10.01 17.23 -17.43
N GLY A 460 -9.73 18.10 -18.39
CA GLY A 460 -8.37 18.32 -18.87
C GLY A 460 -7.43 18.89 -17.81
N PRO A 461 -6.12 18.89 -18.07
CA PRO A 461 -5.15 19.53 -17.19
C PRO A 461 -5.42 21.04 -17.07
N GLY A 462 -5.00 21.65 -15.96
CA GLY A 462 -5.18 23.08 -15.71
C GLY A 462 -4.74 23.94 -16.90
N GLY A 463 -5.56 24.91 -17.30
CA GLY A 463 -5.29 25.79 -18.45
C GLY A 463 -5.52 25.19 -19.84
N SER A 464 -5.81 23.89 -19.97
CA SER A 464 -6.08 23.28 -21.28
C SER A 464 -7.40 23.73 -21.93
N TYR A 465 -8.37 24.17 -21.12
CA TYR A 465 -9.68 24.59 -21.61
C TYR A 465 -9.61 25.81 -22.54
N GLU A 466 -8.69 26.73 -22.26
CA GLU A 466 -8.49 27.98 -23.00
C GLU A 466 -7.31 27.92 -23.97
N MET A 467 -6.70 26.75 -24.15
CA MET A 467 -5.49 26.61 -24.95
C MET A 467 -5.72 26.98 -26.42
N THR A 468 -4.89 27.88 -26.93
CA THR A 468 -4.94 28.35 -28.32
C THR A 468 -4.39 27.30 -29.29
N ARG A 469 -4.53 27.58 -30.60
CA ARG A 469 -3.93 26.71 -31.62
C ARG A 469 -2.41 26.69 -31.53
N ASP A 470 -1.76 27.81 -31.29
CA ASP A 470 -0.30 27.84 -31.27
C ASP A 470 0.27 27.21 -30.00
N GLN A 471 -0.37 27.44 -28.86
CA GLN A 471 -0.05 26.74 -27.60
C GLN A 471 -0.18 25.22 -27.72
N GLY A 472 -1.19 24.71 -28.43
CA GLY A 472 -1.30 23.26 -28.66
C GLY A 472 -0.22 22.73 -29.62
N LYS A 473 0.25 23.54 -30.58
CA LYS A 473 1.42 23.17 -31.43
C LYS A 473 2.69 23.10 -30.60
N GLU A 474 2.86 23.96 -29.62
CA GLU A 474 3.98 23.90 -28.68
C GLU A 474 3.99 22.59 -27.88
N VAL A 475 2.82 22.12 -27.41
CA VAL A 475 2.72 20.81 -26.74
C VAL A 475 3.10 19.68 -27.70
N LEU A 476 2.65 19.73 -28.97
CA LEU A 476 3.09 18.77 -29.99
C LEU A 476 4.59 18.84 -30.26
N ALA A 477 5.19 20.04 -30.25
CA ALA A 477 6.62 20.22 -30.41
C ALA A 477 7.39 19.53 -29.28
N THR A 478 6.92 19.66 -28.03
CA THR A 478 7.47 18.92 -26.89
C THR A 478 7.35 17.39 -27.08
N TYR A 479 6.22 16.87 -27.56
CA TYR A 479 6.11 15.43 -27.87
C TYR A 479 7.15 14.99 -28.91
N ASN A 480 7.29 15.73 -30.01
CA ASN A 480 8.28 15.43 -31.05
C ASN A 480 9.71 15.50 -30.50
N ARG A 481 10.00 16.47 -29.63
CA ARG A 481 11.33 16.66 -29.03
C ARG A 481 11.73 15.51 -28.10
N ILE A 482 10.76 14.91 -27.38
CA ILE A 482 10.96 13.69 -26.58
C ILE A 482 11.13 12.44 -27.45
N LEU A 483 10.38 12.36 -28.56
CA LEU A 483 10.44 11.25 -29.52
C LEU A 483 11.73 11.23 -30.36
N LEU A 484 12.31 12.41 -30.66
CA LEU A 484 13.46 12.56 -31.54
C LEU A 484 14.64 11.62 -31.18
N PRO A 485 15.18 11.62 -29.96
CA PRO A 485 16.29 10.72 -29.63
C PRO A 485 15.90 9.24 -29.71
N LEU A 486 14.62 8.87 -29.50
CA LEU A 486 14.16 7.49 -29.58
C LEU A 486 14.28 6.87 -30.99
N GLN A 487 14.40 7.69 -32.03
CA GLN A 487 14.68 7.20 -33.39
C GLN A 487 15.97 6.39 -33.45
N LEU A 488 16.97 6.75 -32.62
CA LEU A 488 18.25 6.05 -32.52
C LEU A 488 18.08 4.59 -32.06
N LEU A 489 17.01 4.31 -31.30
CA LEU A 489 16.68 2.96 -30.84
C LEU A 489 15.81 2.19 -31.84
N GLY A 490 14.96 2.88 -32.59
CA GLY A 490 14.01 2.26 -33.53
C GLY A 490 14.62 1.90 -34.89
N ASN A 491 15.47 2.79 -35.43
CA ASN A 491 16.00 2.70 -36.79
C ASN A 491 17.53 2.55 -36.79
N THR A 492 18.02 1.39 -36.37
CA THR A 492 19.47 1.10 -36.45
C THR A 492 19.81 0.55 -37.82
N ALA A 493 20.78 1.18 -38.49
CA ALA A 493 21.27 0.78 -39.82
C ALA A 493 21.77 -0.68 -39.87
N THR A 494 22.10 -1.26 -38.71
CA THR A 494 22.58 -2.62 -38.54
C THR A 494 21.47 -3.67 -38.37
N GLY A 495 20.20 -3.32 -38.63
CA GLY A 495 19.09 -4.26 -38.63
C GLY A 495 18.72 -4.77 -37.23
N GLY A 496 18.96 -3.99 -36.17
CA GLY A 496 18.74 -4.39 -34.78
C GLY A 496 18.08 -3.29 -33.94
N GLY A 497 16.93 -2.77 -34.39
CA GLY A 497 16.18 -1.76 -33.63
C GLY A 497 15.26 -2.38 -32.59
N LEU A 498 14.43 -1.54 -31.96
CA LEU A 498 13.39 -1.97 -31.01
C LEU A 498 12.55 -3.13 -31.58
N ALA A 499 12.17 -4.06 -30.70
CA ALA A 499 11.23 -5.12 -31.04
C ALA A 499 9.88 -4.52 -31.38
N ARG A 500 9.42 -3.61 -30.52
CA ARG A 500 8.17 -2.88 -30.64
C ARG A 500 8.30 -1.51 -29.99
N PHE A 501 7.61 -0.53 -30.56
CA PHE A 501 7.42 0.78 -29.94
C PHE A 501 5.94 1.14 -29.99
N HIS A 502 5.40 1.55 -28.86
CA HIS A 502 4.02 1.99 -28.73
C HIS A 502 3.95 3.42 -28.21
N ALA A 503 3.11 4.24 -28.81
CA ALA A 503 2.89 5.62 -28.36
C ALA A 503 1.43 5.81 -27.93
N VAL A 504 1.25 6.48 -26.80
CA VAL A 504 -0.05 6.89 -26.31
C VAL A 504 0.02 8.37 -25.99
N LEU A 505 -0.34 9.18 -26.98
CA LEU A 505 -0.21 10.63 -26.93
C LEU A 505 -1.61 11.25 -27.14
N PRO A 506 -2.17 11.94 -26.14
CA PRO A 506 -3.46 12.59 -26.29
C PRO A 506 -3.32 13.79 -27.23
N TRP A 507 -4.32 13.99 -28.08
CA TRP A 507 -4.39 15.17 -28.93
C TRP A 507 -4.49 16.43 -28.05
N PRO A 508 -3.54 17.39 -28.10
CA PRO A 508 -3.47 18.45 -27.10
C PRO A 508 -4.76 19.27 -26.96
N TRP A 509 -5.48 19.47 -28.07
CA TRP A 509 -6.71 20.25 -28.08
C TRP A 509 -7.95 19.48 -27.59
N LYS A 510 -7.83 18.18 -27.27
CA LYS A 510 -8.93 17.32 -26.81
C LYS A 510 -9.75 17.94 -25.67
N TRP A 511 -9.09 18.68 -24.78
CA TRP A 511 -9.71 19.31 -23.61
C TRP A 511 -10.07 20.78 -23.78
N THR A 512 -9.87 21.36 -24.97
CA THR A 512 -10.21 22.77 -25.22
C THR A 512 -11.72 22.97 -25.31
N ARG A 513 -12.18 24.18 -24.96
CA ARG A 513 -13.55 24.62 -25.21
C ARG A 513 -13.98 24.40 -26.67
N ARG A 514 -13.05 24.62 -27.62
CA ARG A 514 -13.31 24.43 -29.05
C ARG A 514 -13.58 22.97 -29.41
N ALA A 515 -12.78 22.02 -28.90
CA ALA A 515 -13.02 20.61 -29.15
C ALA A 515 -14.34 20.15 -28.53
N ARG A 516 -14.65 20.61 -27.31
CA ARG A 516 -15.94 20.35 -26.65
C ARG A 516 -17.12 20.85 -27.47
N ASN A 517 -17.06 22.07 -27.99
CA ASN A 517 -18.12 22.65 -28.83
C ASN A 517 -18.30 21.92 -30.18
N ARG A 518 -17.25 21.24 -30.66
CA ARG A 518 -17.30 20.44 -31.90
C ARG A 518 -17.70 19.00 -31.65
N LEU A 519 -17.66 18.51 -30.41
CA LEU A 519 -17.86 17.10 -30.07
C LEU A 519 -19.16 16.56 -30.68
N GLY A 520 -20.29 17.26 -30.50
CA GLY A 520 -21.57 16.82 -31.08
C GLY A 520 -21.65 16.89 -32.60
N LYS A 521 -20.85 17.75 -33.26
CA LYS A 521 -20.88 17.96 -34.72
C LYS A 521 -19.94 17.00 -35.48
N GLU A 522 -18.90 16.52 -34.83
CA GLU A 522 -17.83 15.74 -35.47
C GLU A 522 -17.92 14.24 -35.21
N GLY A 523 -18.99 13.74 -34.56
CA GLY A 523 -19.14 12.31 -34.25
C GLY A 523 -18.74 11.92 -32.83
N GLY A 524 -18.77 12.85 -31.88
CA GLY A 524 -18.64 12.54 -30.47
C GLY A 524 -17.21 12.15 -30.04
N LEU A 525 -17.12 11.19 -29.12
CA LEU A 525 -15.85 10.70 -28.59
C LEU A 525 -15.00 10.00 -29.67
N ASP A 526 -15.62 9.33 -30.64
CA ASP A 526 -14.94 8.62 -31.74
C ASP A 526 -14.03 9.56 -32.56
N TRP A 527 -14.43 10.82 -32.72
CA TRP A 527 -13.62 11.84 -33.38
C TRP A 527 -12.36 12.18 -32.59
N LEU A 528 -12.49 12.37 -31.27
CA LEU A 528 -11.33 12.62 -30.41
C LEU A 528 -10.39 11.42 -30.41
N GLU A 529 -10.93 10.21 -30.31
CA GLU A 529 -10.16 8.97 -30.38
C GLU A 529 -9.49 8.79 -31.74
N SER A 530 -10.13 9.20 -32.84
CA SER A 530 -9.49 9.24 -34.15
C SER A 530 -8.29 10.17 -34.19
N LYS A 531 -8.32 11.30 -33.47
CA LYS A 531 -7.18 12.22 -33.37
C LYS A 531 -6.05 11.66 -32.51
N ASP A 532 -6.39 10.99 -31.41
CA ASP A 532 -5.41 10.27 -30.60
C ASP A 532 -4.74 9.14 -31.41
N ARG A 533 -5.53 8.37 -32.20
CA ARG A 533 -5.01 7.31 -33.09
C ARG A 533 -4.11 7.85 -34.20
N GLU A 534 -4.46 8.98 -34.80
CA GLU A 534 -3.63 9.66 -35.82
C GLU A 534 -2.27 10.05 -35.24
N LEU A 535 -2.26 10.63 -34.03
CA LEU A 535 -1.03 11.05 -33.35
C LEU A 535 -0.19 9.84 -32.91
N LYS A 536 -0.82 8.78 -32.39
CA LYS A 536 -0.17 7.49 -32.10
C LYS A 536 0.54 6.94 -33.34
N ARG A 537 -0.18 6.77 -34.45
CA ARG A 537 0.40 6.23 -35.71
C ARG A 537 1.59 7.07 -36.18
N ARG A 538 1.47 8.39 -36.14
CA ARG A 538 2.56 9.30 -36.53
C ARG A 538 3.79 9.14 -35.64
N ALA A 539 3.62 9.08 -34.33
CA ALA A 539 4.72 8.93 -33.38
C ALA A 539 5.40 7.56 -33.51
N GLU A 540 4.62 6.49 -33.67
CA GLU A 540 5.17 5.15 -33.84
C GLU A 540 5.93 4.99 -35.15
N LYS A 541 5.38 5.51 -36.26
CA LYS A 541 6.07 5.54 -37.54
C LYS A 541 7.34 6.39 -37.51
N PHE A 542 7.31 7.51 -36.79
CA PHE A 542 8.47 8.38 -36.64
C PHE A 542 9.63 7.68 -35.92
N VAL A 543 9.37 6.90 -34.87
CA VAL A 543 10.41 6.17 -34.12
C VAL A 543 10.86 4.91 -34.84
N MET A 544 9.92 4.11 -35.36
CA MET A 544 10.22 2.80 -35.96
C MET A 544 10.70 2.88 -37.42
N GLY A 545 10.51 4.03 -38.09
CA GLY A 545 10.83 4.21 -39.50
C GLY A 545 10.05 3.24 -40.40
N ASP A 546 10.72 2.70 -41.42
CA ASP A 546 10.12 1.81 -42.41
C ASP A 546 9.62 0.48 -41.82
N ARG A 547 10.15 0.10 -40.65
CA ARG A 547 9.74 -1.14 -39.96
C ARG A 547 8.34 -1.04 -39.36
N TYR A 548 7.77 0.16 -39.24
CA TYR A 548 6.49 0.37 -38.57
C TYR A 548 5.39 -0.56 -39.10
N GLU A 549 5.15 -0.55 -40.41
CA GLU A 549 4.05 -1.33 -41.02
C GLU A 549 4.27 -2.84 -40.88
N SER A 550 5.53 -3.31 -40.93
CA SER A 550 5.85 -4.73 -40.74
C SER A 550 5.64 -5.21 -39.30
N VAL A 551 5.88 -4.33 -38.32
CA VAL A 551 5.78 -4.67 -36.89
C VAL A 551 4.34 -4.46 -36.39
N SER A 552 3.63 -3.43 -36.87
CA SER A 552 2.30 -3.06 -36.40
C SER A 552 1.24 -4.09 -36.77
N VAL A 553 1.30 -4.69 -37.96
CA VAL A 553 0.30 -5.67 -38.44
C VAL A 553 0.31 -6.95 -37.59
N ALA A 554 1.47 -7.34 -37.06
CA ALA A 554 1.62 -8.57 -36.27
C ALA A 554 1.52 -8.35 -34.75
N ALA A 555 1.49 -7.09 -34.29
CA ALA A 555 1.59 -6.77 -32.87
C ALA A 555 0.21 -6.64 -32.24
N VAL A 556 -0.08 -7.52 -31.29
CA VAL A 556 -1.13 -7.28 -30.28
C VAL A 556 -0.69 -6.11 -29.41
N GLU A 557 -1.54 -5.09 -29.27
CA GLU A 557 -1.27 -3.98 -28.38
C GLU A 557 -1.06 -4.51 -26.95
N PRO A 558 0.04 -4.16 -26.27
CA PRO A 558 0.30 -4.68 -24.94
C PRO A 558 -0.82 -4.24 -24.00
N GLN A 559 -1.14 -5.11 -23.04
CA GLN A 559 -2.13 -4.81 -22.00
C GLN A 559 -1.90 -3.39 -21.47
N MET A 560 -2.97 -2.60 -21.43
CA MET A 560 -2.88 -1.23 -20.93
C MET A 560 -2.26 -1.24 -19.53
N GLY A 561 -1.34 -0.31 -19.28
CA GLY A 561 -0.80 -0.15 -17.94
C GLY A 561 -1.95 0.15 -16.98
N VAL A 562 -1.77 -0.16 -15.70
CA VAL A 562 -2.73 0.10 -14.59
C VAL A 562 -3.20 1.58 -14.48
N TRP A 563 -2.61 2.46 -15.27
CA TRP A 563 -2.86 3.89 -15.36
C TRP A 563 -3.80 4.32 -16.50
N TRP A 564 -4.30 3.38 -17.31
CA TRP A 564 -5.23 3.70 -18.37
C TRP A 564 -6.64 3.25 -17.98
N TRP A 565 -7.45 4.17 -17.46
CA TRP A 565 -8.88 3.97 -17.21
C TRP A 565 -9.68 4.70 -18.29
N GLY A 566 -9.60 4.25 -19.54
CA GLY A 566 -10.75 4.37 -20.43
C GLY A 566 -11.61 3.14 -20.13
N ARG A 567 -12.94 3.29 -20.03
CA ARG A 567 -13.84 2.13 -19.91
C ARG A 567 -13.37 1.07 -20.91
N PRO A 568 -13.01 -0.17 -20.51
CA PRO A 568 -13.01 -1.23 -21.49
C PRO A 568 -14.45 -1.25 -22.03
N SER A 569 -14.60 -0.99 -23.32
CA SER A 569 -15.76 -1.47 -24.05
C SER A 569 -15.69 -2.98 -23.91
N CYS A 570 -16.52 -3.54 -23.03
CA CYS A 570 -16.86 -4.95 -23.09
C CYS A 570 -17.48 -5.27 -24.45
#